data_AF-A0A7J5UQ28-F1
#
_entry.id   AF-A0A7J5UQ28-F1
#
_cell.length_a   1.000
_cell.length_b   1.000
_cell.length_c   1.000
_cell.angle_alpha   90.00
_cell.angle_beta   90.00
_cell.angle_gamma   90.00
#
_symmetry.space_group_name_H-M   'P 1'
#
loop_
_entity.id
_entity.type
_entity.pdbx_description
1 polymer ?
#
loop_
_entity_poly.entity_id
_entity_poly.type
_entity_poly.pdbx_seq_one_letter_code
_entity_poly.pdbx_strand_id
1 'polypeptide(L)'
;MTATGDFLNQVVPTLVRLARRPGGLLLTAAGLGVGVFGALGLLAGLTGTGGGAWVPLVLALVLAVPVLVLAVRRERLQRQTRDLHVRTVHQPSRDVVVVEPGAVPDPVQAEMDALSAAMAENAVRTARFLPRVEAAQRAALAAAGGPVRAPYLKDDLRVTLVALLGTLAAVPLSAIGAVATAAALLAR
;
A
#
# COMPACT_ATOMS: atom_id res chain seq x y z
N MET A 1 -22.57 -17.86 -29.81
CA MET A 1 -21.39 -17.38 -29.05
C MET A 1 -21.31 -15.88 -29.30
N THR A 2 -21.61 -15.04 -28.31
CA THR A 2 -21.77 -13.60 -28.52
C THR A 2 -20.44 -12.88 -28.29
N ALA A 3 -20.07 -11.97 -29.19
CA ALA A 3 -18.82 -11.20 -29.15
C ALA A 3 -18.56 -10.48 -27.80
N THR A 4 -19.62 -10.22 -27.03
CA THR A 4 -19.57 -9.67 -25.67
C THR A 4 -18.86 -10.60 -24.66
N GLY A 5 -19.01 -11.92 -24.81
CA GLY A 5 -18.37 -12.92 -23.95
C GLY A 5 -16.85 -12.99 -24.15
N ASP A 6 -16.40 -12.89 -25.40
CA ASP A 6 -14.97 -12.86 -25.74
C ASP A 6 -14.32 -11.53 -25.34
N PHE A 7 -15.02 -10.40 -25.51
CA PHE A 7 -14.53 -9.10 -25.02
C PHE A 7 -14.39 -9.08 -23.50
N LEU A 8 -15.35 -9.62 -22.75
CA LEU A 8 -15.23 -9.76 -21.29
C LEU A 8 -14.09 -10.71 -20.89
N ASN A 9 -13.94 -11.85 -21.56
CA ASN A 9 -12.85 -12.78 -21.31
C ASN A 9 -11.47 -12.27 -21.70
N GLN A 10 -11.37 -11.21 -22.51
CA GLN A 10 -10.09 -10.61 -22.92
C GLN A 10 -9.78 -9.34 -22.12
N VAL A 11 -10.79 -8.52 -21.84
CA VAL A 11 -10.67 -7.29 -21.06
C VAL A 11 -10.45 -7.60 -19.58
N VAL A 12 -11.11 -8.62 -19.02
CA VAL A 12 -10.91 -9.01 -17.62
C VAL A 12 -9.46 -9.44 -17.35
N PRO A 13 -8.82 -10.37 -18.07
CA PRO A 13 -7.42 -10.71 -17.84
C PRO A 13 -6.45 -9.59 -18.21
N THR A 14 -6.79 -8.70 -19.15
CA THR A 14 -5.93 -7.54 -19.47
C THR A 14 -6.00 -6.47 -18.38
N LEU A 15 -7.19 -6.18 -17.85
CA LEU A 15 -7.38 -5.33 -16.68
C LEU A 15 -6.79 -5.96 -15.42
N VAL A 16 -6.91 -7.27 -15.23
CA VAL A 16 -6.30 -8.00 -14.12
C VAL A 16 -4.78 -8.06 -14.26
N ARG A 17 -4.23 -8.15 -15.48
CA ARG A 17 -2.78 -8.04 -15.72
C ARG A 17 -2.26 -6.61 -15.50
N LEU A 18 -3.03 -5.60 -15.88
CA LEU A 18 -2.73 -4.19 -15.62
C LEU A 18 -2.79 -3.89 -14.12
N ALA A 19 -3.75 -4.48 -13.41
CA ALA A 19 -3.91 -4.41 -11.95
C ALA A 19 -2.95 -5.32 -11.15
N ARG A 20 -2.23 -6.26 -11.79
CA ARG A 20 -1.19 -7.09 -11.16
C ARG A 20 0.23 -6.50 -11.26
N ARG A 21 0.50 -5.61 -12.21
CA ARG A 21 1.76 -4.84 -12.33
C ARG A 21 1.78 -3.39 -11.77
N PRO A 22 0.73 -2.84 -11.14
CA PRO A 22 0.50 -1.40 -11.09
C PRO A 22 1.51 -0.67 -10.22
N GLY A 23 2.03 -1.32 -9.16
CA GLY A 23 3.00 -0.69 -8.27
C GLY A 23 4.29 -0.27 -8.97
N GLY A 24 4.75 -1.03 -9.97
CA GLY A 24 5.97 -0.68 -10.72
C GLY A 24 5.75 0.52 -11.63
N LEU A 25 4.71 0.49 -12.47
CA LEU A 25 4.39 1.56 -13.42
C LEU A 25 4.03 2.87 -12.70
N LEU A 26 3.28 2.79 -11.61
CA LEU A 26 2.93 3.95 -10.80
C LEU A 26 4.18 4.58 -10.18
N LEU A 27 5.08 3.77 -9.60
CA LEU A 27 6.34 4.26 -9.03
C LEU A 27 7.25 4.87 -10.10
N THR A 28 7.32 4.29 -11.29
CA THR A 28 8.12 4.86 -12.39
C THR A 28 7.54 6.18 -12.87
N ALA A 29 6.22 6.26 -13.06
CA ALA A 29 5.55 7.48 -13.50
C ALA A 29 5.67 8.59 -12.45
N ALA A 30 5.40 8.28 -11.18
CA ALA A 30 5.53 9.22 -10.07
C ALA A 30 6.99 9.64 -9.86
N GLY A 31 7.93 8.69 -9.91
CA GLY A 31 9.36 8.96 -9.76
C GLY A 31 9.90 9.86 -10.88
N LEU A 32 9.51 9.61 -12.12
CA LEU A 32 9.86 10.49 -13.25
C LEU A 32 9.24 11.88 -13.10
N GLY A 33 7.94 11.97 -12.80
CA GLY A 33 7.25 13.25 -12.63
C GLY A 33 7.87 14.09 -11.51
N VAL A 34 8.06 13.50 -10.33
CA VAL A 34 8.69 14.15 -9.18
C VAL A 34 10.16 14.50 -9.46
N GLY A 35 10.90 13.63 -10.15
CA GLY A 35 12.29 13.88 -10.54
C GLY A 35 12.44 15.06 -11.49
N VAL A 36 11.60 15.13 -12.54
CA VAL A 36 11.57 16.27 -13.47
C VAL A 36 11.16 17.55 -12.74
N PHE A 37 10.12 17.50 -11.93
CA PHE A 37 9.69 18.66 -11.14
C PHE A 37 10.78 19.15 -10.19
N GLY A 38 11.48 18.23 -9.51
CA GLY A 38 12.60 18.54 -8.64
C GLY A 38 13.78 19.15 -9.39
N ALA A 39 14.12 18.64 -10.58
CA ALA A 39 15.19 19.20 -11.42
C ALA A 39 14.86 20.64 -11.86
N LEU A 40 13.61 20.89 -12.29
CA LEU A 40 13.15 22.23 -12.63
C LEU A 40 13.14 23.16 -11.41
N GLY A 41 12.72 22.68 -10.25
CA GLY A 41 12.74 23.45 -9.01
C GLY A 41 14.16 23.78 -8.54
N LEU A 42 15.10 22.86 -8.72
CA LEU A 42 16.52 23.11 -8.47
C LEU A 42 17.06 24.17 -9.41
N LEU A 43 16.77 24.06 -10.71
CA LEU A 43 17.17 25.05 -11.70
C LEU A 43 16.59 26.44 -11.39
N ALA A 44 15.33 26.50 -10.98
CA ALA A 44 14.69 27.74 -10.53
C ALA A 44 15.41 28.36 -9.34
N GLY A 45 15.77 27.55 -8.33
CA GLY A 45 16.52 27.98 -7.16
C GLY A 45 17.92 28.50 -7.49
N LEU A 46 18.63 27.82 -8.40
CA LEU A 46 19.99 28.20 -8.83
C LEU A 46 20.03 29.46 -9.70
N THR A 47 18.98 29.72 -10.48
CA THR A 47 18.89 30.88 -11.39
C THR A 47 18.14 32.07 -10.77
N GLY A 48 17.47 31.87 -9.65
CA GLY A 48 16.70 32.91 -8.96
C GLY A 48 17.52 33.69 -7.94
N THR A 49 17.15 34.96 -7.74
CA THR A 49 17.80 35.88 -6.78
C THR A 49 17.11 35.94 -5.41
N GLY A 50 16.01 35.20 -5.21
CA GLY A 50 15.20 35.26 -3.98
C GLY A 50 14.81 33.88 -3.42
N GLY A 51 14.52 33.83 -2.12
CA GLY A 51 14.17 32.59 -1.41
C GLY A 51 12.93 31.86 -1.98
N GLY A 52 12.00 32.60 -2.59
CA GLY A 52 10.84 32.02 -3.27
C GLY A 52 11.18 31.08 -4.44
N ALA A 53 12.38 31.22 -5.03
CA ALA A 53 12.83 30.37 -6.13
C ALA A 53 13.06 28.91 -5.71
N TRP A 54 13.22 28.64 -4.41
CA TRP A 54 13.40 27.30 -3.86
C TRP A 54 12.08 26.58 -3.55
N VAL A 55 10.93 27.29 -3.60
CA VAL A 55 9.61 26.73 -3.28
C VAL A 55 9.28 25.50 -4.14
N PRO A 56 9.50 25.50 -5.47
CA PRO A 56 9.19 24.31 -6.29
C PRO A 56 10.06 23.11 -5.89
N LEU A 57 11.32 23.32 -5.51
CA LEU A 57 12.19 22.24 -5.04
C LEU A 57 11.67 21.64 -3.72
N VAL A 58 11.29 22.49 -2.76
CA VAL A 58 10.75 22.02 -1.48
C VAL A 58 9.47 21.21 -1.71
N LEU A 59 8.57 21.68 -2.59
CA LEU A 59 7.36 20.94 -2.94
C LEU A 59 7.67 19.60 -3.61
N ALA A 60 8.64 19.54 -4.52
CA ALA A 60 9.08 18.29 -5.13
C ALA A 60 9.63 17.30 -4.09
N LEU A 61 10.42 17.78 -3.12
CA LEU A 61 10.94 16.95 -2.03
C LEU A 61 9.82 16.40 -1.14
N VAL A 62 8.79 17.21 -0.82
CA VAL A 62 7.62 16.75 -0.08
C VAL A 62 6.86 15.66 -0.85
N LEU A 63 6.66 15.84 -2.17
CA LEU A 63 6.02 14.84 -3.01
C LEU A 63 6.86 13.56 -3.18
N ALA A 64 8.19 13.64 -3.05
CA ALA A 64 9.06 12.48 -3.11
C ALA A 64 8.88 11.53 -1.92
N VAL A 65 8.51 12.05 -0.74
CA VAL A 65 8.34 11.26 0.49
C VAL A 65 7.42 10.05 0.31
N PRO A 66 6.14 10.20 -0.11
CA PRO A 66 5.24 9.06 -0.28
C PRO A 66 5.73 8.07 -1.35
N VAL A 67 6.36 8.57 -2.43
CA VAL A 67 6.90 7.74 -3.52
C VAL A 67 8.05 6.85 -3.00
N LEU A 68 8.97 7.43 -2.23
CA LEU A 68 10.10 6.71 -1.63
C LEU A 68 9.62 5.71 -0.59
N VAL A 69 8.67 6.09 0.28
CA VAL A 69 8.10 5.17 1.28
C VAL A 69 7.44 3.96 0.60
N LEU A 70 6.66 4.19 -0.46
CA LEU A 70 6.02 3.11 -1.21
C LEU A 70 7.06 2.23 -1.93
N ALA A 71 8.11 2.82 -2.50
CA ALA A 71 9.19 2.09 -3.14
C ALA A 71 9.93 1.16 -2.17
N VAL A 72 10.32 1.68 -1.00
CA VAL A 72 11.00 0.91 0.05
C VAL A 72 10.11 -0.21 0.58
N ARG A 73 8.82 0.06 0.83
CA ARG A 73 7.88 -0.95 1.30
C ARG A 73 7.64 -2.05 0.27
N ARG A 74 7.53 -1.68 -1.02
CA ARG A 74 7.42 -2.64 -2.12
C ARG A 74 8.66 -3.53 -2.19
N GLU A 75 9.85 -2.96 -2.06
CA GLU A 75 11.09 -3.73 -2.09
C GLU A 75 11.21 -4.69 -0.89
N ARG A 76 10.86 -4.24 0.31
CA ARG A 76 10.80 -5.10 1.52
C ARG A 76 9.84 -6.26 1.32
N LEU A 77 8.64 -6.00 0.81
CA LEU A 77 7.63 -7.02 0.53
C LEU A 77 8.15 -8.05 -0.49
N GLN A 78 8.79 -7.58 -1.56
CA GLN A 78 9.38 -8.45 -2.58
C GLN A 78 10.49 -9.33 -2.01
N ARG A 79 11.36 -8.79 -1.15
CA ARG A 79 12.40 -9.59 -0.47
C ARG A 79 11.78 -10.69 0.40
N GLN A 80 10.76 -10.36 1.18
CA GLN A 80 10.08 -11.32 2.06
C GLN A 80 9.30 -12.41 1.31
N THR A 81 8.76 -12.10 0.11
CA THR A 81 8.00 -13.05 -0.71
C THR A 81 8.83 -13.81 -1.73
N ARG A 82 10.09 -13.40 -1.96
CA ARG A 82 11.02 -14.08 -2.86
C ARG A 82 11.28 -15.52 -2.41
N ASP A 83 11.36 -15.73 -1.10
CA ASP A 83 11.60 -17.04 -0.51
C ASP A 83 10.33 -17.91 -0.42
N LEU A 84 9.14 -17.31 -0.54
CA LEU A 84 7.86 -18.02 -0.56
C LEU A 84 7.52 -18.65 -1.93
N HIS A 85 8.18 -18.24 -3.02
CA HIS A 85 7.82 -18.67 -4.39
C HIS A 85 8.18 -20.13 -4.73
N VAL A 86 8.82 -20.89 -3.83
CA VAL A 86 9.25 -22.28 -4.08
C VAL A 86 8.26 -23.33 -3.55
N ARG A 87 7.13 -22.94 -2.92
CA ARG A 87 6.16 -23.90 -2.35
C ARG A 87 4.74 -23.72 -2.88
N THR A 88 4.55 -23.76 -4.19
CA THR A 88 3.24 -24.07 -4.79
C THR A 88 2.92 -25.56 -4.59
N VAL A 89 2.57 -25.94 -3.36
CA VAL A 89 1.91 -27.23 -3.11
C VAL A 89 0.51 -27.11 -3.69
N HIS A 90 0.26 -27.78 -4.81
CA HIS A 90 -1.10 -28.18 -5.18
C HIS A 90 -1.56 -29.14 -4.08
N GLN A 91 -2.37 -28.66 -3.14
CA GLN A 91 -3.00 -29.52 -2.14
C GLN A 91 -4.47 -29.69 -2.50
N PRO A 92 -4.83 -30.78 -3.20
CA PRO A 92 -6.22 -31.16 -3.39
C PRO A 92 -6.65 -31.96 -2.16
N SER A 93 -7.16 -31.30 -1.12
CA SER A 93 -7.87 -32.03 -0.06
C SER A 93 -8.86 -31.11 0.65
N ARG A 94 -10.15 -31.45 0.48
CA ARG A 94 -11.26 -30.99 1.32
C ARG A 94 -10.94 -31.35 2.77
N ASP A 95 -10.88 -30.35 3.64
CA ASP A 95 -10.99 -30.58 5.09
C ASP A 95 -12.43 -30.30 5.51
N VAL A 96 -13.14 -31.35 5.89
CA VAL A 96 -14.41 -31.28 6.61
C VAL A 96 -14.03 -31.16 8.09
N VAL A 97 -14.27 -29.98 8.66
CA VAL A 97 -14.12 -29.78 10.11
C VAL A 97 -15.38 -30.33 10.78
N VAL A 98 -15.25 -31.52 11.37
CA VAL A 98 -16.25 -32.05 12.31
C VAL A 98 -16.05 -31.32 13.63
N VAL A 99 -16.99 -30.45 13.99
CA VAL A 99 -17.04 -29.84 15.32
C VAL A 99 -17.61 -30.89 16.27
N GLU A 100 -16.75 -31.54 17.04
CA GLU A 100 -17.19 -32.30 18.21
C GLU A 100 -17.80 -31.33 19.24
N PRO A 101 -18.94 -31.68 19.86
CA PRO A 101 -19.54 -30.85 20.91
C PRO A 101 -18.66 -30.93 22.16
N GLY A 102 -17.72 -29.99 22.27
CA GLY A 102 -16.90 -29.78 23.47
C GLY A 102 -17.76 -29.34 24.67
N ALA A 103 -17.29 -29.73 25.86
CA ALA A 103 -17.93 -29.51 27.16
C ALA A 103 -18.46 -28.09 27.35
N VAL A 104 -19.63 -27.99 27.99
CA VAL A 104 -20.28 -26.73 28.37
C VAL A 104 -19.28 -25.87 29.16
N PRO A 105 -18.83 -24.72 28.62
CA PRO A 105 -17.86 -23.87 29.29
C PRO A 105 -18.46 -23.33 30.60
N ASP A 106 -17.65 -23.29 31.65
CA ASP A 106 -18.02 -22.62 32.90
C ASP A 106 -18.35 -21.15 32.59
N PRO A 107 -19.56 -20.65 32.95
CA PRO A 107 -20.01 -19.31 32.60
C PRO A 107 -19.06 -18.21 33.08
N VAL A 108 -18.36 -18.43 34.20
CA VAL A 108 -17.38 -17.47 34.74
C VAL A 108 -16.11 -17.43 33.88
N GLN A 109 -15.67 -18.59 33.39
CA GLN A 109 -14.53 -18.68 32.49
C GLN A 109 -14.84 -18.02 31.15
N ALA A 110 -16.05 -18.23 30.62
CA ALA A 110 -16.52 -17.59 29.38
C ALA A 110 -16.64 -16.06 29.54
N GLU A 111 -17.07 -15.57 30.70
CA GLU A 111 -17.13 -14.15 31.02
C GLU A 111 -15.73 -13.54 31.17
N MET A 112 -14.79 -14.23 31.84
CA MET A 112 -13.38 -13.82 31.92
C MET A 112 -12.69 -13.83 30.56
N ASP A 113 -12.96 -14.80 29.70
CA ASP A 113 -12.47 -14.86 28.33
C ASP A 113 -13.03 -13.70 27.49
N ALA A 114 -14.33 -13.39 27.64
CA ALA A 114 -14.95 -12.24 26.99
C ALA A 114 -14.37 -10.91 27.50
N LEU A 115 -14.14 -10.78 28.81
CA LEU A 115 -13.54 -9.59 29.42
C LEU A 115 -12.08 -9.41 28.97
N SER A 116 -11.31 -10.49 28.90
CA SER A 116 -9.93 -10.47 28.43
C SER A 116 -9.85 -10.17 26.93
N ALA A 117 -10.78 -10.69 26.12
CA ALA A 117 -10.93 -10.35 24.72
C ALA A 117 -11.31 -8.86 24.52
N ALA A 118 -12.23 -8.33 25.33
CA ALA A 118 -12.61 -6.92 25.32
C ALA A 118 -11.48 -6.00 25.82
N MET A 119 -10.73 -6.42 26.83
CA MET A 119 -9.53 -5.70 27.31
C MET A 119 -8.39 -5.75 26.28
N ALA A 120 -8.22 -6.86 25.58
CA ALA A 120 -7.29 -6.97 24.46
C ALA A 120 -7.73 -6.09 23.28
N GLU A 121 -9.03 -6.02 22.99
CA GLU A 121 -9.61 -5.11 21.99
C GLU A 121 -9.40 -3.63 22.38
N ASN A 122 -9.55 -3.30 23.66
CA ASN A 122 -9.36 -1.93 24.16
C ASN A 122 -7.87 -1.54 24.25
N ALA A 123 -6.97 -2.47 24.58
CA ALA A 123 -5.51 -2.27 24.53
C ALA A 123 -5.00 -2.05 23.09
N VAL A 124 -5.78 -2.51 22.10
CA VAL A 124 -5.55 -2.36 20.67
C VAL A 124 -6.20 -1.09 20.08
N ARG A 125 -6.93 -0.29 20.86
CA ARG A 125 -7.34 1.07 20.46
C ARG A 125 -6.17 2.06 20.38
N THR A 126 -5.00 1.60 19.94
CA THR A 126 -3.90 2.43 19.41
C THR A 126 -4.21 2.95 17.98
N ALA A 127 -5.25 2.44 17.32
CA ALA A 127 -5.62 2.81 15.96
C ALA A 127 -6.32 4.18 15.84
N ARG A 128 -5.58 5.29 16.01
CA ARG A 128 -6.12 6.65 15.79
C ARG A 128 -6.56 6.88 14.34
N PHE A 129 -5.97 6.15 13.38
CA PHE A 129 -6.22 6.27 11.95
C PHE A 129 -6.45 4.91 11.30
N LEU A 130 -7.44 4.81 10.39
CA LEU A 130 -7.80 3.63 9.59
C LEU A 130 -8.06 2.32 10.39
N PRO A 131 -8.99 2.31 11.37
CA PRO A 131 -9.23 1.13 12.24
C PRO A 131 -9.74 -0.10 11.49
N ARG A 132 -10.54 0.08 10.42
CA ARG A 132 -11.04 -1.04 9.59
C ARG A 132 -9.92 -1.79 8.87
N VAL A 133 -8.87 -1.08 8.45
CA VAL A 133 -7.71 -1.70 7.77
C VAL A 133 -6.94 -2.57 8.75
N GLU A 134 -6.75 -2.09 9.98
CA GLU A 134 -6.06 -2.84 11.03
C GLU A 134 -6.84 -4.10 11.44
N ALA A 135 -8.17 -3.99 11.56
CA ALA A 135 -9.04 -5.14 11.82
C ALA A 135 -8.94 -6.19 10.70
N ALA A 136 -8.97 -5.76 9.44
CA ALA A 136 -8.80 -6.65 8.28
C ALA A 136 -7.42 -7.32 8.26
N GLN A 137 -6.35 -6.58 8.58
CA GLN A 137 -4.99 -7.11 8.66
C GLN A 137 -4.87 -8.15 9.78
N ARG A 138 -5.48 -7.90 10.95
CA ARG A 138 -5.49 -8.83 12.08
C ARG A 138 -6.26 -10.10 11.75
N ALA A 139 -7.43 -9.98 11.12
CA ALA A 139 -8.22 -11.12 10.66
C ALA A 139 -7.43 -11.96 9.64
N ALA A 140 -6.75 -11.31 8.70
CA ALA A 140 -5.89 -11.98 7.72
C ALA A 140 -4.69 -12.68 8.36
N LEU A 141 -4.05 -12.07 9.36
CA LEU A 141 -2.96 -12.69 10.14
C LEU A 141 -3.43 -13.93 10.90
N ALA A 142 -4.61 -13.85 11.53
CA ALA A 142 -5.21 -14.98 12.24
C ALA A 142 -5.52 -16.13 11.28
N ALA A 143 -6.14 -15.83 10.13
CA ALA A 143 -6.44 -16.82 9.10
C ALA A 143 -5.18 -17.47 8.50
N ALA A 144 -4.07 -16.73 8.40
CA ALA A 144 -2.80 -17.24 7.89
C ALA A 144 -2.01 -18.10 8.91
N GLY A 145 -2.52 -18.28 10.13
CA GLY A 145 -1.85 -19.03 11.20
C GLY A 145 -0.74 -18.23 11.90
N GLY A 146 -0.87 -16.91 11.94
CA GLY A 146 -0.01 -16.01 12.70
C GLY A 146 1.21 -15.45 11.94
N PRO A 147 1.96 -14.52 12.58
CA PRO A 147 3.02 -13.76 11.94
C PRO A 147 4.24 -14.60 11.52
N VAL A 148 4.39 -15.80 12.07
CA VAL A 148 5.46 -16.74 11.69
C VAL A 148 5.21 -17.33 10.30
N ARG A 149 3.94 -17.63 9.97
CA ARG A 149 3.55 -18.19 8.66
C ARG A 149 3.32 -17.11 7.59
N ALA A 150 2.95 -15.90 8.00
CA ALA A 150 2.77 -14.76 7.12
C ALA A 150 3.61 -13.54 7.56
N PRO A 151 4.96 -13.61 7.43
CA PRO A 151 5.85 -12.52 7.86
C PRO A 151 5.60 -11.21 7.09
N TYR A 152 5.09 -11.30 5.86
CA TYR A 152 4.72 -10.16 5.02
C TYR A 152 3.50 -9.37 5.51
N LEU A 153 2.67 -9.97 6.37
CA LEU A 153 1.53 -9.28 7.00
C LEU A 153 1.90 -8.60 8.32
N LYS A 154 3.17 -8.66 8.75
CA LYS A 154 3.64 -7.99 9.97
C LYS A 154 3.70 -6.46 9.82
N ASP A 155 3.95 -5.97 8.61
CA ASP A 155 4.12 -4.53 8.37
C ASP A 155 2.77 -3.80 8.38
N ASP A 156 2.70 -2.63 9.05
CA ASP A 156 1.47 -1.84 9.15
C ASP A 156 0.94 -1.45 7.76
N LEU A 157 -0.24 -1.95 7.40
CA LEU A 157 -0.84 -1.76 6.07
C LEU A 157 -1.31 -0.32 5.85
N ARG A 158 -1.56 0.43 6.92
CA ARG A 158 -2.01 1.83 6.86
C ARG A 158 -0.98 2.71 6.19
N VAL A 159 0.28 2.56 6.58
CA VAL A 159 1.39 3.32 5.99
C VAL A 159 1.52 3.01 4.51
N THR A 160 1.33 1.75 4.11
CA THR A 160 1.35 1.36 2.70
C THR A 160 0.19 2.00 1.93
N LEU A 161 -1.03 2.02 2.49
CA LEU A 161 -2.19 2.68 1.87
C LEU A 161 -2.00 4.19 1.75
N VAL A 162 -1.54 4.85 2.81
CA VAL A 162 -1.28 6.31 2.78
C VAL A 162 -0.18 6.64 1.77
N ALA A 163 0.91 5.86 1.74
CA ALA A 163 1.98 6.05 0.75
C ALA A 163 1.49 5.79 -0.68
N LEU A 164 0.61 4.81 -0.88
CA LEU A 164 0.00 4.53 -2.18
C LEU A 164 -0.86 5.71 -2.66
N LEU A 165 -1.76 6.20 -1.80
CA LEU A 165 -2.62 7.35 -2.12
C LEU A 165 -1.77 8.62 -2.35
N GLY A 166 -0.75 8.84 -1.53
CA GLY A 166 0.19 9.94 -1.71
C GLY A 166 0.96 9.86 -3.02
N THR A 167 1.42 8.66 -3.41
CA THR A 167 2.09 8.42 -4.70
C THR A 167 1.14 8.66 -5.87
N LEU A 168 -0.13 8.24 -5.75
CA LEU A 168 -1.15 8.47 -6.77
C LEU A 168 -1.40 9.97 -6.97
N ALA A 169 -1.48 10.73 -5.89
CA ALA A 169 -1.60 12.19 -5.93
C ALA A 169 -0.34 12.90 -6.45
N ALA A 170 0.86 12.34 -6.18
CA ALA A 170 2.12 12.92 -6.62
C ALA A 170 2.25 12.99 -8.14
N VAL A 171 1.61 12.07 -8.90
CA VAL A 171 1.66 12.07 -10.37
C VAL A 171 1.07 13.38 -10.97
N PRO A 172 -0.22 13.71 -10.78
CA PRO A 172 -0.78 14.95 -11.32
C PRO A 172 -0.15 16.20 -10.68
N LEU A 173 0.16 16.17 -9.38
CA LEU A 173 0.75 17.34 -8.69
C LEU A 173 2.15 17.67 -9.21
N SER A 174 2.99 16.67 -9.43
CA SER A 174 4.33 16.88 -10.01
C SER A 174 4.26 17.35 -11.45
N ALA A 175 3.31 16.85 -12.25
CA ALA A 175 3.10 17.32 -13.62
C ALA A 175 2.69 18.80 -13.66
N ILE A 176 1.68 19.20 -12.87
CA ILE A 176 1.23 20.60 -12.78
C ILE A 176 2.35 21.49 -12.26
N GLY A 177 3.04 21.07 -11.20
CA GLY A 177 4.17 21.81 -10.63
C GLY A 177 5.32 21.98 -11.62
N ALA A 178 5.65 20.94 -12.39
CA ALA A 178 6.68 20.98 -13.42
C ALA A 178 6.32 21.98 -14.52
N VAL A 179 5.09 21.93 -15.05
CA VAL A 179 4.62 22.86 -16.09
C VAL A 179 4.64 24.31 -15.60
N ALA A 180 4.12 24.57 -14.40
CA ALA A 180 4.12 25.91 -13.81
C ALA A 180 5.53 26.45 -13.60
N THR A 181 6.44 25.61 -13.10
CA THR A 181 7.85 25.99 -12.87
C THR A 181 8.58 26.23 -14.19
N ALA A 182 8.37 25.38 -15.20
CA ALA A 182 8.93 25.56 -16.53
C ALA A 182 8.43 26.87 -17.17
N ALA A 183 7.13 27.16 -17.08
CA ALA A 183 6.57 28.42 -17.59
C ALA A 183 7.18 29.64 -16.88
N ALA A 184 7.34 29.58 -15.55
CA ALA A 184 7.97 30.65 -14.79
C ALA A 184 9.45 30.85 -15.14
N LEU A 185 10.18 29.76 -15.43
CA LEU A 185 11.56 29.81 -15.90
C LEU A 185 11.68 30.44 -17.29
N LEU A 186 10.73 30.14 -18.19
CA LEU A 186 10.71 30.67 -19.56
C LEU A 186 10.24 32.13 -19.65
N ALA A 187 9.49 32.60 -18.66
CA ALA A 187 8.98 33.97 -18.61
C ALA A 187 9.97 34.98 -17.97
N ARG A 188 11.15 34.52 -17.54
CA ARG A 188 12.25 35.36 -17.04
C ARG A 188 13.13 35.85 -18.18
#